data_AF-A0A8T3MLX7-F1
#
_entry.id   AF-A0A8T3MLX7-F1
#
_cell.length_a   1.000
_cell.length_b   1.000
_cell.length_c   1.000
_cell.angle_alpha   90.00
_cell.angle_beta   90.00
_cell.angle_gamma   90.00
#
_symmetry.space_group_name_H-M   'P 1'
#
loop_
_entity.id
_entity.type
_entity.pdbx_description
1 polymer ?
#
loop_
_entity_poly.entity_id
_entity_poly.type
_entity_poly.pdbx_seq_one_letter_code
_entity_poly.pdbx_strand_id
1 'polypeptide(L)'
;MNRKTYALVTIVVAAAAFAIQLFLAPSDALTPPPDSFPVFAALVLLEALALGYGVTYLIGHRGRIAAMPPLLRNATFAVVWLFISPWPHDLLHRYAERGGVMNWWMLAAIELVFHLGIVPAGLLIAAAMEQRRRDATARGTTTAGAVLAR
;
A
#
# COMPACT_ATOMS: atom_id res chain seq x y z
N MET A 1 8.11 13.57 -11.82
CA MET A 1 6.70 13.95 -12.03
C MET A 1 6.42 15.21 -11.24
N ASN A 2 5.71 16.19 -11.82
CA ASN A 2 5.33 17.40 -11.06
C ASN A 2 4.14 17.10 -10.12
N ARG A 3 3.89 17.98 -9.14
CA ARG A 3 2.85 17.80 -8.12
C ARG A 3 1.44 17.67 -8.71
N LYS A 4 1.12 18.42 -9.78
CA LYS A 4 -0.20 18.39 -10.42
C LYS A 4 -0.46 17.04 -11.08
N THR A 5 0.52 16.54 -11.86
CA THR A 5 0.43 15.23 -12.49
C THR A 5 0.35 14.11 -11.44
N TYR A 6 1.08 14.24 -10.33
CA TYR A 6 1.00 13.27 -9.23
C TYR A 6 -0.42 13.19 -8.66
N ALA A 7 -0.99 14.34 -8.27
CA ALA A 7 -2.36 14.39 -7.75
C ALA A 7 -3.39 13.88 -8.76
N LEU A 8 -3.26 14.25 -10.03
CA LEU A 8 -4.16 13.80 -11.09
C LEU A 8 -4.16 12.27 -11.25
N VAL A 9 -2.98 11.65 -11.36
CA VAL A 9 -2.88 10.19 -11.51
C VAL A 9 -3.46 9.48 -10.29
N THR A 10 -3.18 9.99 -9.08
CA THR A 10 -3.75 9.43 -7.84
C THR A 10 -5.27 9.47 -7.87
N ILE A 11 -5.87 10.62 -8.22
CA ILE A 11 -7.33 10.78 -8.26
C ILE A 11 -7.95 9.91 -9.35
N VAL A 12 -7.36 9.83 -10.54
CA VAL A 12 -7.90 9.02 -11.65
C VAL A 12 -7.89 7.53 -11.29
N VAL A 13 -6.79 7.02 -10.72
CA VAL A 13 -6.70 5.62 -10.30
C VAL A 13 -7.67 5.33 -9.15
N ALA A 14 -7.76 6.23 -8.16
CA ALA A 14 -8.69 6.09 -7.05
C ALA A 14 -10.15 6.10 -7.51
N ALA A 15 -10.53 7.03 -8.40
CA ALA A 15 -11.89 7.09 -8.94
C ALA A 15 -12.25 5.81 -9.71
N ALA A 16 -11.33 5.28 -10.51
CA ALA A 16 -11.53 4.02 -11.22
C ALA A 16 -11.69 2.84 -10.25
N ALA A 17 -10.83 2.72 -9.24
CA ALA A 17 -10.90 1.66 -8.24
C ALA A 17 -12.18 1.73 -7.39
N PHE A 18 -12.58 2.93 -6.98
CA PHE A 18 -13.84 3.17 -6.28
C PHE A 18 -15.06 2.77 -7.14
N ALA A 19 -15.06 3.16 -8.42
CA ALA A 19 -16.11 2.79 -9.34
C ALA A 19 -16.18 1.27 -9.58
N ILE A 20 -15.04 0.58 -9.68
CA ILE A 20 -14.99 -0.88 -9.79
C ILE A 20 -15.63 -1.53 -8.56
N GLN A 21 -15.28 -1.07 -7.35
CA GLN A 21 -15.86 -1.61 -6.11
C GLN A 21 -17.39 -1.41 -6.04
N LEU A 22 -17.90 -0.25 -6.46
CA LEU A 22 -19.33 0.04 -6.40
C LEU A 22 -20.14 -0.69 -7.49
N PHE A 23 -19.65 -0.67 -8.72
CA PHE A 23 -20.46 -1.00 -9.89
C PHE A 23 -20.12 -2.35 -10.54
N LEU A 24 -18.92 -2.88 -10.30
CA LEU A 24 -18.44 -4.13 -10.91
C LEU A 24 -18.28 -5.28 -9.90
N ALA A 25 -18.68 -5.06 -8.65
CA ALA A 25 -18.77 -6.14 -7.69
C ALA A 25 -19.82 -7.20 -8.11
N PRO A 26 -19.67 -8.46 -7.70
CA PRO A 26 -20.67 -9.49 -7.97
C PRO A 26 -22.06 -9.03 -7.52
N SER A 27 -23.06 -9.21 -8.39
CA SER A 27 -24.43 -8.74 -8.14
C SER A 27 -25.11 -9.47 -6.97
N ASP A 28 -24.56 -10.59 -6.55
CA ASP A 28 -24.97 -11.43 -5.45
C ASP A 28 -24.10 -11.25 -4.19
N ALA A 29 -23.15 -10.31 -4.20
CA ALA A 29 -22.37 -9.96 -3.02
C ALA A 29 -23.24 -9.21 -2.00
N LEU A 30 -22.98 -9.43 -0.71
CA LEU A 30 -23.67 -8.67 0.33
C LEU A 30 -23.47 -7.17 0.17
N THR A 31 -24.55 -6.44 0.43
CA THR A 31 -24.53 -4.99 0.53
C THR A 31 -24.70 -4.61 2.00
N PRO A 32 -23.87 -3.70 2.52
CA PRO A 32 -24.04 -3.20 3.88
C PRO A 32 -25.46 -2.63 4.10
N PRO A 33 -26.06 -2.82 5.28
CA PRO A 33 -27.31 -2.14 5.65
C PRO A 33 -27.20 -0.62 5.49
N PRO A 34 -28.31 0.09 5.23
CA PRO A 34 -28.29 1.55 4.99
C PRO A 34 -27.59 2.36 6.10
N ASP A 35 -27.74 1.93 7.35
CA ASP A 35 -27.16 2.63 8.51
C ASP A 35 -25.64 2.50 8.60
N SER A 36 -25.06 1.41 8.10
CA SER A 36 -23.60 1.18 8.10
C SER A 36 -22.95 1.51 6.77
N PHE A 37 -23.72 1.64 5.69
CA PHE A 37 -23.23 1.95 4.35
C PHE A 37 -22.27 3.15 4.29
N PRO A 38 -22.51 4.31 4.96
CA PRO A 38 -21.59 5.44 4.90
C PRO A 38 -20.19 5.12 5.42
N VAL A 39 -20.08 4.26 6.43
CA VAL A 39 -18.79 3.85 7.00
C VAL A 39 -18.00 3.01 5.98
N PHE A 40 -18.63 2.01 5.38
CA PHE A 40 -18.00 1.17 4.36
C PHE A 40 -17.66 1.97 3.10
N ALA A 41 -18.52 2.89 2.66
CA ALA A 41 -18.24 3.78 1.55
C ALA A 41 -17.00 4.66 1.81
N ALA A 42 -16.84 5.17 3.03
CA ALA A 42 -15.65 5.93 3.43
C ALA A 42 -14.38 5.06 3.45
N LEU A 43 -14.47 3.82 3.94
CA LEU A 43 -13.35 2.87 3.91
C LEU A 43 -12.91 2.57 2.47
N VAL A 44 -13.86 2.22 1.58
CA VAL A 44 -13.58 1.96 0.17
C VAL A 44 -12.95 3.18 -0.51
N LEU A 45 -13.40 4.39 -0.18
CA LEU A 45 -12.79 5.63 -0.69
C LEU A 45 -11.33 5.78 -0.22
N LEU A 46 -11.06 5.54 1.05
CA LEU A 46 -9.70 5.63 1.61
C LEU A 46 -8.77 4.59 0.99
N GLU A 47 -9.24 3.35 0.82
CA GLU A 47 -8.48 2.28 0.17
C GLU A 47 -8.22 2.57 -1.31
N ALA A 48 -9.21 3.10 -2.03
CA ALA A 48 -9.04 3.51 -3.42
C ALA A 48 -8.02 4.66 -3.54
N LEU A 49 -8.05 5.63 -2.64
CA LEU A 49 -7.05 6.71 -2.56
C LEU A 49 -5.65 6.18 -2.24
N ALA A 50 -5.54 5.22 -1.30
CA ALA A 50 -4.29 4.56 -0.97
C ALA A 50 -3.72 3.82 -2.18
N LEU A 51 -4.54 3.04 -2.90
CA LEU A 51 -4.18 2.37 -4.15
C LEU A 51 -3.68 3.38 -5.19
N GLY A 52 -4.45 4.45 -5.42
CA GLY A 52 -4.07 5.52 -6.35
C GLY A 52 -2.73 6.15 -6.00
N TYR A 53 -2.48 6.40 -4.71
CA TYR A 53 -1.22 6.92 -4.23
C TYR A 53 -0.08 5.91 -4.45
N GLY A 54 -0.27 4.64 -4.11
CA GLY A 54 0.72 3.57 -4.29
C GLY A 54 1.14 3.39 -5.75
N VAL A 55 0.17 3.37 -6.67
CA VAL A 55 0.42 3.31 -8.13
C VAL A 55 1.19 4.55 -8.61
N THR A 56 0.73 5.73 -8.20
CA THR A 56 1.39 7.00 -8.57
C THR A 56 2.81 7.07 -8.05
N TYR A 57 3.04 6.61 -6.81
CA TYR A 57 4.34 6.54 -6.18
C TYR A 57 5.28 5.63 -6.98
N LEU A 58 4.81 4.43 -7.37
CA LEU A 58 5.59 3.49 -8.19
C LEU A 58 5.95 4.09 -9.54
N ILE A 59 4.99 4.68 -10.26
CA ILE A 59 5.22 5.34 -11.55
C ILE A 59 6.23 6.49 -11.41
N GLY A 60 6.07 7.33 -10.39
CA GLY A 60 6.91 8.50 -10.15
C GLY A 60 8.35 8.14 -9.79
N HIS A 61 8.58 6.97 -9.20
CA HIS A 61 9.89 6.55 -8.68
C HIS A 61 10.53 5.39 -9.45
N ARG A 62 9.86 4.78 -10.44
CA ARG A 62 10.33 3.59 -11.17
C ARG A 62 11.79 3.65 -11.63
N GLY A 63 12.22 4.78 -12.19
CA GLY A 63 13.60 4.96 -12.68
C GLY A 63 14.64 5.07 -11.57
N ARG A 64 14.25 5.52 -10.37
CA ARG A 64 15.14 5.62 -9.20
C ARG A 64 15.18 4.32 -8.42
N ILE A 65 14.07 3.59 -8.35
CA ILE A 65 13.95 2.31 -7.62
C ILE A 65 15.01 1.31 -8.08
N ALA A 66 15.29 1.24 -9.39
CA ALA A 66 16.32 0.37 -9.94
C ALA A 66 17.73 0.69 -9.43
N ALA A 67 18.02 1.96 -9.17
CA ALA A 67 19.32 2.44 -8.69
C ALA A 67 19.44 2.45 -7.15
N MET A 68 18.38 2.10 -6.42
CA MET A 68 18.42 2.06 -4.96
C MET A 68 19.22 0.86 -4.45
N PRO A 69 19.91 0.99 -3.29
CA PRO A 69 20.45 -0.15 -2.58
C PRO A 69 19.36 -1.21 -2.31
N PRO A 70 19.69 -2.51 -2.30
CA PRO A 70 18.69 -3.58 -2.21
C PRO A 70 17.70 -3.45 -1.05
N LEU A 71 18.18 -3.09 0.15
CA LEU A 71 17.29 -2.93 1.31
C LEU A 71 16.30 -1.77 1.13
N LEU A 72 16.77 -0.62 0.65
CA LEU A 72 15.91 0.55 0.42
C LEU A 72 14.91 0.27 -0.70
N ARG A 73 15.33 -0.45 -1.74
CA ARG A 73 14.46 -0.90 -2.83
C ARG A 73 13.35 -1.81 -2.30
N ASN A 74 13.70 -2.81 -1.49
CA ASN A 74 12.72 -3.73 -0.91
C ASN A 74 11.78 -3.02 0.07
N ALA A 75 12.28 -2.10 0.90
CA ALA A 75 11.44 -1.26 1.76
C ALA A 75 10.52 -0.35 0.95
N THR A 76 10.97 0.13 -0.21
CA THR A 76 10.13 0.91 -1.12
C THR A 76 8.99 0.07 -1.68
N PHE A 77 9.26 -1.17 -2.09
CA PHE A 77 8.21 -2.11 -2.50
C PHE A 77 7.28 -2.49 -1.35
N ALA A 78 7.79 -2.63 -0.13
CA ALA A 78 6.97 -2.85 1.07
C ALA A 78 5.99 -1.70 1.32
N VAL A 79 6.43 -0.45 1.21
CA VAL A 79 5.54 0.72 1.32
C VAL A 79 4.48 0.70 0.22
N VAL A 80 4.87 0.40 -1.03
CA VAL A 80 3.92 0.28 -2.15
C VAL A 80 2.90 -0.83 -1.89
N TRP A 81 3.34 -1.98 -1.40
CA TRP A 81 2.45 -3.08 -1.03
C TRP A 81 1.42 -2.62 0.00
N LEU A 82 1.83 -1.96 1.08
CA LEU A 82 0.91 -1.48 2.13
C LEU A 82 -0.12 -0.46 1.63
N PHE A 83 0.18 0.30 0.58
CA PHE A 83 -0.78 1.22 -0.04
C PHE A 83 -1.72 0.53 -1.02
N ILE A 84 -1.22 -0.46 -1.76
CA ILE A 84 -1.96 -1.13 -2.84
C ILE A 84 -2.82 -2.27 -2.31
N SER A 85 -2.34 -3.01 -1.31
CA SER A 85 -2.93 -4.29 -0.88
C SER A 85 -4.31 -4.22 -0.23
N PRO A 86 -4.74 -3.14 0.46
CA PRO A 86 -6.07 -3.11 1.09
C PRO A 86 -7.23 -3.21 0.09
N TRP A 87 -7.17 -2.46 -1.02
CA TRP A 87 -8.26 -2.43 -2.00
C TRP A 87 -8.55 -3.80 -2.65
N PRO A 88 -7.57 -4.53 -3.22
CA PRO A 88 -7.83 -5.86 -3.78
C PRO A 88 -8.14 -6.88 -2.69
N HIS A 89 -7.66 -6.70 -1.45
CA HIS A 89 -8.06 -7.53 -0.32
C HIS A 89 -9.58 -7.44 -0.08
N ASP A 90 -10.10 -6.24 0.12
CA ASP A 90 -11.54 -6.00 0.35
C ASP A 90 -12.39 -6.42 -0.86
N LEU A 91 -11.95 -6.12 -2.08
CA LEU A 91 -12.65 -6.58 -3.28
C LEU A 91 -12.75 -8.11 -3.35
N LEU A 92 -11.68 -8.84 -3.01
CA LEU A 92 -11.67 -10.30 -3.06
C LEU A 92 -12.59 -10.95 -2.02
N HIS A 93 -12.83 -10.31 -0.87
CA HIS A 93 -13.84 -10.75 0.09
C HIS A 93 -15.23 -10.88 -0.56
N ARG A 94 -15.59 -9.91 -1.41
CA ARG A 94 -16.86 -9.92 -2.15
C ARG A 94 -16.95 -11.03 -3.19
N TYR A 95 -15.83 -11.62 -3.60
CA TYR A 95 -15.82 -12.79 -4.49
C TYR A 95 -15.78 -14.12 -3.73
N ALA A 96 -15.30 -14.12 -2.48
CA ALA A 96 -15.32 -15.28 -1.59
C ALA A 96 -16.74 -15.59 -1.12
N GLU A 97 -17.60 -14.57 -1.02
CA GLU A 97 -19.02 -14.73 -0.74
C GLU A 97 -19.87 -14.57 -2.01
N ARG A 98 -20.64 -15.60 -2.35
CA ARG A 98 -21.56 -15.56 -3.49
C ARG A 98 -22.90 -16.16 -3.12
N GLY A 99 -23.98 -15.46 -3.46
CA GLY A 99 -25.36 -15.89 -3.16
C GLY A 99 -25.60 -16.17 -1.68
N GLY A 100 -24.94 -15.45 -0.78
CA GLY A 100 -25.00 -15.68 0.68
C GLY A 100 -24.25 -16.93 1.17
N VAL A 101 -23.42 -17.53 0.32
CA VAL A 101 -22.58 -18.70 0.66
C VAL A 101 -21.11 -18.29 0.65
N MET A 102 -20.43 -18.56 1.77
CA MET A 102 -19.01 -18.26 1.95
C MET A 102 -18.13 -19.42 1.47
N ASN A 103 -17.16 -19.12 0.61
CA ASN A 103 -16.05 -20.02 0.29
C ASN A 103 -14.91 -19.83 1.30
N TRP A 104 -14.94 -20.65 2.36
CA TRP A 104 -13.96 -20.58 3.46
C TRP A 104 -12.51 -20.78 3.02
N TRP A 105 -12.25 -21.60 2.00
CA TRP A 105 -10.88 -21.81 1.50
C TRP A 105 -10.35 -20.60 0.75
N MET A 106 -11.20 -19.95 -0.04
CA MET A 106 -10.85 -18.69 -0.70
C MET A 106 -10.64 -17.58 0.34
N LEU A 107 -11.55 -17.45 1.31
CA LEU A 107 -11.42 -16.50 2.41
C LEU A 107 -10.09 -16.70 3.17
N ALA A 108 -9.77 -17.94 3.56
CA ALA A 108 -8.52 -18.24 4.25
C ALA A 108 -7.28 -17.88 3.41
N ALA A 109 -7.32 -18.11 2.09
CA ALA A 109 -6.23 -17.73 1.19
C ALA A 109 -6.06 -16.20 1.09
N ILE A 110 -7.17 -15.44 1.03
CA ILE A 110 -7.16 -13.98 1.06
C ILE A 110 -6.52 -13.49 2.36
N GLU A 111 -7.05 -13.94 3.50
CA GLU A 111 -6.54 -13.56 4.82
C GLU A 111 -5.04 -13.84 4.95
N LEU A 112 -4.61 -15.04 4.55
CA LEU A 112 -3.22 -15.46 4.63
C LEU A 112 -2.31 -14.59 3.76
N VAL A 113 -2.64 -14.40 2.48
CA VAL A 113 -1.78 -13.66 1.54
C VAL A 113 -1.63 -12.20 1.95
N PHE A 114 -2.74 -11.56 2.30
CA PHE A 114 -2.73 -10.12 2.58
C PHE A 114 -2.17 -9.81 3.96
N HIS A 115 -2.52 -10.57 4.99
CA HIS A 115 -2.01 -10.32 6.35
C HIS A 115 -0.56 -10.77 6.51
N LEU A 116 -0.18 -11.93 5.96
CA LEU A 116 1.23 -12.33 6.01
C LEU A 116 2.12 -11.40 5.20
N GLY A 117 1.59 -10.67 4.20
CA GLY A 117 2.36 -9.64 3.49
C GLY A 117 2.72 -8.42 4.35
N ILE A 118 1.92 -8.10 5.37
CA ILE A 118 2.13 -6.92 6.24
C ILE A 118 3.38 -7.10 7.12
N VAL A 119 3.60 -8.31 7.65
CA VAL A 119 4.73 -8.61 8.54
C VAL A 119 6.10 -8.35 7.88
N PRO A 120 6.45 -8.98 6.74
CA PRO A 120 7.72 -8.72 6.06
C PRO A 120 7.80 -7.29 5.54
N ALA A 121 6.68 -6.67 5.14
CA ALA A 121 6.68 -5.27 4.75
C ALA A 121 7.12 -4.35 5.91
N GLY A 122 6.55 -4.54 7.09
CA GLY A 122 6.94 -3.82 8.31
C GLY A 122 8.41 -4.06 8.68
N LEU A 123 8.88 -5.31 8.62
CA LEU A 123 10.28 -5.66 8.90
C LEU A 123 11.27 -4.98 7.93
N LEU A 124 10.96 -4.95 6.64
CA LEU A 124 11.80 -4.29 5.63
C LEU A 124 11.87 -2.78 5.86
N ILE A 125 10.74 -2.15 6.18
CA ILE A 125 10.69 -0.71 6.50
C ILE A 125 11.51 -0.42 7.76
N ALA A 126 11.32 -1.19 8.83
CA ALA A 126 12.06 -1.03 10.08
C ALA A 126 13.57 -1.21 9.87
N ALA A 127 13.98 -2.23 9.13
CA ALA A 127 15.39 -2.47 8.80
C ALA A 127 16.00 -1.31 7.99
N ALA A 128 15.27 -0.78 7.01
CA ALA A 128 15.73 0.37 6.22
C ALA A 128 15.85 1.65 7.06
N MET A 129 14.94 1.87 8.01
CA MET A 129 15.01 2.99 8.96
C MET A 129 16.24 2.87 9.88
N GLU A 130 16.47 1.68 10.42
CA GLU A 130 17.62 1.41 11.29
C GLU A 130 18.95 1.57 10.55
N GLN A 131 19.06 1.10 9.31
CA GLN A 131 20.25 1.31 8.49
C GLN A 131 20.50 2.81 8.26
N ARG A 132 19.46 3.58 7.91
CA ARG A 132 19.59 5.05 7.74
C ARG A 132 20.06 5.75 9.02
N ARG A 133 19.60 5.28 10.19
CA ARG A 133 20.03 5.80 11.49
C ARG A 133 21.52 5.55 11.72
N ARG A 134 21.99 4.32 11.48
CA ARG A 134 23.41 3.95 11.60
C ARG A 134 24.30 4.77 10.68
N ASP A 135 23.89 4.95 9.43
CA ASP A 135 24.62 5.75 8.45
C ASP A 135 24.72 7.23 8.87
N ALA A 136 23.68 7.78 9.49
CA ALA A 136 23.67 9.15 9.99
C ALA A 136 24.65 9.34 11.17
N THR A 137 24.66 8.39 12.12
CA THR A 137 25.59 8.40 13.25
C THR A 137 27.04 8.30 12.79
N ALA A 138 27.34 7.40 11.84
CA ALA A 138 28.69 7.22 11.31
C ALA A 138 29.22 8.49 10.61
N ARG A 139 28.37 9.20 9.86
CA ARG A 139 28.76 10.48 9.25
C ARG A 139 29.05 11.56 10.31
N GLY A 140 28.24 11.64 11.36
CA GLY A 140 28.43 12.60 12.45
C GLY A 140 29.74 12.39 13.22
N THR A 141 30.12 11.13 13.50
CA THR A 141 31.39 10.83 14.16
C THR A 141 32.60 11.14 13.29
N THR A 142 32.52 10.90 11.96
CA THR A 142 33.58 11.29 11.02
C THR A 142 33.79 12.81 10.99
N THR A 143 32.71 13.60 10.95
CA THR A 143 32.82 15.08 10.95
C THR A 143 33.39 15.61 12.26
N ALA A 144 32.98 15.09 13.42
CA ALA A 144 33.50 15.50 14.71
C ALA A 144 35.00 15.17 14.87
N GLY A 145 35.43 13.97 14.45
CA GLY A 145 36.84 13.57 14.47
C GLY A 145 37.73 14.42 13.56
N ALA A 146 37.23 14.82 12.39
CA ALA A 146 37.94 15.70 11.47
C ALA A 146 38.10 17.15 11.98
N VAL A 147 37.16 17.63 12.82
CA VAL A 147 37.23 18.95 13.46
C VAL A 147 38.22 18.95 14.63
N LEU A 148 38.28 17.87 15.41
CA LEU A 148 39.21 17.74 16.54
C LEU A 148 40.68 17.50 16.11
N ALA A 149 40.90 17.09 14.86
CA ALA A 149 42.23 16.85 14.30
C ALA A 149 42.87 18.08 13.60
N ARG A 150 42.23 19.26 13.68
CA ARG A 150 42.75 20.53 13.18
C ARG A 150 43.08 21.47 14.34
#